data_AF-A0A2V6MFH7-F1
#
_entry.id   AF-A0A2V6MFH7-F1
#
_cell.length_a   1.000
_cell.length_b   1.000
_cell.length_c   1.000
_cell.angle_alpha   90.00
_cell.angle_beta   90.00
_cell.angle_gamma   90.00
#
_symmetry.space_group_name_H-M   'P 1'
#
loop_
_entity.id
_entity.type
_entity.pdbx_description
1 polymer ?
#
loop_
_entity_poly.entity_id
_entity_poly.type
_entity_poly.pdbx_seq_one_letter_code
_entity_poly.pdbx_strand_id
1 'polypeptide(L)'
;MLIPATRITATAEEEEATPYYGDWENAHGDKLQITSGSIQVNEEKPIRYDDITEDSDGSFFVLQLKEQSESSYFEGKFLRLAFGKDPDRFTMSIYKTLEDALKKQNEVKHVEWSAPPEEDEGEPEGEPEE
;
A
#
# COMPACT_ATOMS: atom_id res chain seq x y z
N MET A 1 49.36 7.27 -12.99
CA MET A 1 48.69 6.94 -11.71
C MET A 1 47.23 7.31 -11.87
N LEU A 2 46.36 6.30 -11.87
CA LEU A 2 44.91 6.45 -12.03
C LEU A 2 44.34 6.87 -10.67
N ILE A 3 43.63 7.99 -10.63
CA ILE A 3 42.87 8.42 -9.45
C ILE A 3 41.62 7.52 -9.39
N PRO A 4 41.34 6.82 -8.28
CA PRO A 4 40.11 6.05 -8.17
C PRO A 4 38.92 7.02 -8.17
N ALA A 5 38.02 6.83 -9.14
CA ALA A 5 36.72 7.45 -9.13
C ALA A 5 35.99 6.96 -7.87
N THR A 6 35.80 7.87 -6.92
CA THR A 6 34.88 7.65 -5.80
C THR A 6 33.50 7.47 -6.40
N ARG A 7 32.98 6.23 -6.41
CA ARG A 7 31.57 5.98 -6.65
C ARG A 7 30.83 6.71 -5.55
N ILE A 8 30.18 7.81 -5.91
CA ILE A 8 29.15 8.42 -5.08
C ILE A 8 28.03 7.39 -5.09
N THR A 9 27.99 6.52 -4.08
CA THR A 9 26.76 5.83 -3.74
C THR A 9 25.77 6.95 -3.45
N ALA A 10 24.83 7.15 -4.36
CA ALA A 10 23.61 7.86 -4.05
C ALA A 10 23.02 7.11 -2.85
N THR A 11 23.22 7.66 -1.66
CA THR A 11 22.28 7.49 -0.57
C THR A 11 20.96 7.98 -1.12
N ALA A 12 20.18 7.06 -1.69
CA ALA A 12 18.74 7.21 -1.68
C ALA A 12 18.44 7.49 -0.21
N GLU A 13 18.06 8.73 0.07
CA GLU A 13 17.32 9.03 1.28
C GLU A 13 16.15 8.05 1.23
N GLU A 14 16.23 6.95 1.98
CA GLU A 14 15.07 6.17 2.37
C GLU A 14 14.18 7.16 3.12
N GLU A 15 13.39 7.94 2.37
CA GLU A 15 12.10 8.41 2.88
C GLU A 15 11.47 7.15 3.45
N GLU A 16 11.27 7.13 4.76
CA GLU A 16 10.61 6.02 5.46
C GLU A 16 9.27 5.80 4.77
N ALA A 17 9.25 4.90 3.78
CA ALA A 17 8.08 4.68 2.96
C ALA A 17 7.01 4.16 3.91
N THR A 18 5.86 4.84 3.95
CA THR A 18 4.78 4.41 4.84
C THR A 18 4.45 2.95 4.49
N PRO A 19 4.22 2.08 5.48
CA PRO A 19 4.23 0.62 5.28
C PRO A 19 3.13 0.10 4.34
N TYR A 20 2.14 0.92 4.03
CA TYR A 20 1.07 0.59 3.09
C TYR A 20 1.33 1.05 1.66
N TYR A 21 2.44 1.75 1.37
CA TYR A 21 2.82 2.05 0.00
C TYR A 21 3.27 0.78 -0.72
N GLY A 22 2.86 0.66 -1.99
CA GLY A 22 3.19 -0.48 -2.83
C GLY A 22 1.99 -1.01 -3.60
N ASP A 23 2.22 -2.15 -4.22
CA ASP A 23 1.24 -2.90 -4.97
C ASP A 23 0.80 -4.11 -4.13
N TRP A 24 -0.49 -4.38 -4.15
CA TRP A 24 -1.14 -5.39 -3.33
C TRP A 24 -2.18 -6.15 -4.15
N GLU A 25 -2.41 -7.40 -3.80
CA GLU A 25 -3.42 -8.27 -4.41
C GLU A 25 -4.33 -8.86 -3.33
N ASN A 26 -5.61 -9.06 -3.64
CA ASN A 26 -6.53 -9.77 -2.75
C ASN A 26 -6.86 -11.18 -3.30
N ALA A 27 -7.51 -12.00 -2.48
CA ALA A 27 -7.90 -13.37 -2.86
C ALA A 27 -8.88 -13.45 -4.05
N HIS A 28 -9.48 -12.33 -4.46
CA HIS A 28 -10.37 -12.23 -5.62
C HIS A 28 -9.63 -11.86 -6.91
N GLY A 29 -8.32 -11.58 -6.83
CA GLY A 29 -7.49 -11.13 -7.95
C GLY A 29 -7.63 -9.64 -8.26
N ASP A 30 -8.25 -8.86 -7.37
CA ASP A 30 -8.18 -7.40 -7.47
C ASP A 30 -6.76 -6.95 -7.15
N LYS A 31 -6.32 -5.87 -7.81
CA LYS A 31 -5.03 -5.23 -7.56
C LYS A 31 -5.25 -3.87 -6.90
N LEU A 32 -4.46 -3.55 -5.89
CA LEU A 32 -4.49 -2.28 -5.19
C LEU A 32 -3.10 -1.66 -5.26
N GLN A 33 -3.01 -0.44 -5.76
CA GLN A 33 -1.79 0.35 -5.76
C GLN A 33 -1.98 1.56 -4.84
N ILE A 34 -1.08 1.71 -3.87
CA ILE A 34 -1.04 2.87 -2.98
C ILE A 34 0.31 3.57 -3.13
N THR A 35 0.24 4.85 -3.49
CA THR A 35 1.40 5.75 -3.59
C THR A 35 1.22 6.91 -2.61
N SER A 36 2.22 7.78 -2.47
CA SER A 36 2.16 8.92 -1.55
C SER A 36 1.03 9.92 -1.81
N GLY A 37 0.45 9.94 -3.02
CA GLY A 37 -0.60 10.89 -3.39
C GLY A 37 -1.90 10.27 -3.88
N SER A 38 -1.93 8.97 -4.17
CA SER A 38 -3.12 8.33 -4.71
C SER A 38 -3.24 6.86 -4.40
N ILE A 39 -4.48 6.41 -4.37
CA ILE A 39 -4.88 5.00 -4.25
C ILE A 39 -5.67 4.61 -5.50
N GLN A 40 -5.37 3.43 -6.03
CA GLN A 40 -6.02 2.90 -7.23
C GLN A 40 -6.33 1.43 -7.04
N VAL A 41 -7.55 1.01 -7.40
CA VAL A 41 -7.92 -0.40 -7.47
C VAL A 41 -8.09 -0.78 -8.93
N ASN A 42 -7.50 -1.90 -9.35
CA ASN A 42 -7.47 -2.39 -10.71
C ASN A 42 -7.03 -1.29 -11.70
N GLU A 43 -7.67 -1.20 -12.87
CA GLU A 43 -7.41 -0.17 -13.87
C GLU A 43 -8.36 1.05 -13.71
N GLU A 44 -8.92 1.26 -12.51
CA GLU A 44 -9.77 2.43 -12.25
C GLU A 44 -8.98 3.74 -12.20
N LYS A 45 -9.69 4.87 -12.23
CA LYS A 45 -9.07 6.19 -12.06
C LYS A 45 -8.43 6.29 -10.66
N PRO A 46 -7.14 6.67 -10.54
CA PRO A 46 -6.51 6.88 -9.25
C PRO A 46 -7.18 8.00 -8.47
N ILE A 47 -7.36 7.79 -7.16
CA ILE A 47 -8.06 8.70 -6.25
C ILE A 47 -7.05 9.33 -5.31
N ARG A 48 -7.09 10.66 -5.20
CA ARG A 48 -6.30 11.42 -4.22
C ARG A 48 -6.78 11.12 -2.79
N TYR A 49 -5.86 11.03 -1.85
CA TYR A 49 -6.18 10.89 -0.43
C TYR A 49 -5.26 11.74 0.44
N ASP A 50 -5.70 12.02 1.67
CA ASP A 50 -4.83 12.49 2.75
C ASP A 50 -4.68 11.36 3.78
N ASP A 51 -3.46 11.16 4.28
CA ASP A 51 -3.26 10.40 5.52
C ASP A 51 -3.64 11.31 6.70
N ILE A 52 -4.65 10.89 7.46
CA ILE A 52 -5.17 11.60 8.63
C ILE A 52 -4.99 10.77 9.89
N THR A 53 -4.04 9.83 9.89
CA THR A 53 -3.74 8.98 11.03
C THR A 53 -3.32 9.85 12.23
N GLU A 54 -4.17 9.92 13.25
CA GLU A 54 -3.85 10.53 14.54
C GLU A 54 -3.55 9.43 15.56
N ASP A 55 -2.41 9.52 16.24
CA ASP A 55 -2.05 8.68 17.39
C ASP A 55 -2.04 7.15 17.08
N SER A 56 -1.16 6.74 16.16
CA SER A 56 -0.96 5.32 15.83
C SER A 56 0.46 4.88 16.11
N ASP A 57 0.60 3.74 16.79
CA ASP A 57 1.87 3.01 16.95
C ASP A 57 2.32 2.29 15.65
N GLY A 58 1.82 2.71 14.49
CA GLY A 58 2.05 2.05 13.19
C GLY A 58 1.21 0.78 12.97
N SER A 59 0.36 0.40 13.93
CA SER A 59 -0.53 -0.78 13.79
C SER A 59 -1.73 -0.54 12.87
N PHE A 60 -2.07 0.73 12.62
CA PHE A 60 -3.11 1.10 11.68
C PHE A 60 -2.91 2.50 11.11
N PHE A 61 -3.55 2.76 9.98
CA PHE A 61 -3.56 4.04 9.31
C PHE A 61 -4.98 4.39 8.87
N VAL A 62 -5.31 5.67 8.83
CA VAL A 62 -6.61 6.18 8.39
C VAL A 62 -6.40 7.14 7.23
N LEU A 63 -6.85 6.73 6.04
CA LEU A 63 -6.77 7.53 4.83
C LEU A 63 -8.13 8.14 4.52
N GLN A 64 -8.16 9.43 4.18
CA GLN A 64 -9.34 10.13 3.71
C GLN A 64 -9.27 10.36 2.20
N LEU A 65 -10.16 9.73 1.45
CA LEU A 65 -10.32 9.98 0.01
C LEU A 65 -10.84 11.41 -0.23
N LYS A 66 -10.24 12.12 -1.19
CA LYS A 66 -10.62 13.48 -1.58
C LYS A 66 -11.74 13.51 -2.59
N GLU A 67 -11.77 12.54 -3.49
CA GLU A 67 -12.81 12.37 -4.48
C GLU A 67 -13.65 11.15 -4.08
N GLN A 68 -14.96 11.34 -3.93
CA GLN A 68 -15.91 10.26 -3.81
C GLN A 68 -16.71 10.21 -5.11
N SER A 69 -16.64 9.08 -5.81
CA SER A 69 -17.57 8.77 -6.90
C SER A 69 -18.51 7.70 -6.38
N GLU A 70 -19.82 7.87 -6.58
CA GLU A 70 -20.83 6.86 -6.16
C GLU A 70 -20.63 5.50 -6.85
N SER A 71 -19.88 5.45 -7.94
CA SER A 71 -19.48 4.24 -8.66
C SER A 71 -18.08 3.74 -8.32
N SER A 72 -17.40 4.34 -7.34
CA SER A 72 -16.04 3.94 -6.96
C SER A 72 -16.08 2.69 -6.08
N TYR A 73 -15.10 1.80 -6.27
CA TYR A 73 -14.88 0.59 -5.47
C TYR A 73 -15.00 0.76 -3.95
N PHE A 74 -14.66 1.95 -3.44
CA PHE A 74 -14.58 2.19 -2.01
C PHE A 74 -15.95 2.38 -1.34
N GLU A 75 -16.97 2.88 -2.05
CA GLU A 75 -18.34 3.12 -1.50
C GLU A 75 -18.39 3.94 -0.17
N GLY A 76 -17.28 4.60 0.16
CA GLY A 76 -17.03 5.32 1.40
C GLY A 76 -15.82 6.23 1.23
N LYS A 77 -15.59 7.09 2.24
CA LYS A 77 -14.58 8.15 2.16
C LYS A 77 -13.35 7.86 3.03
N PHE A 78 -13.49 7.01 4.03
CA PHE A 78 -12.46 6.76 5.03
C PHE A 78 -12.02 5.31 4.96
N LEU A 79 -10.72 5.10 4.75
CA LEU A 79 -10.11 3.79 4.69
C LEU A 79 -9.28 3.60 5.95
N ARG A 80 -9.54 2.53 6.69
CA ARG A 80 -8.74 2.11 7.82
C ARG A 80 -7.91 0.91 7.41
N LEU A 81 -6.60 1.11 7.30
CA LEU A 81 -5.61 0.07 7.02
C LEU A 81 -5.10 -0.47 8.35
N ALA A 82 -5.10 -1.78 8.57
CA ALA A 82 -4.60 -2.37 9.81
C ALA A 82 -3.61 -3.49 9.52
N PHE A 83 -2.40 -3.32 10.04
CA PHE A 83 -1.31 -4.28 9.88
C PHE A 83 -1.29 -5.25 11.06
N GLY A 84 -1.13 -6.53 10.73
CA GLY A 84 -1.03 -7.59 11.71
C GLY A 84 0.42 -7.81 12.17
N LYS A 85 0.74 -9.07 12.46
CA LYS A 85 2.13 -9.50 12.68
C LYS A 85 2.88 -9.76 11.36
N ASP A 86 2.11 -9.96 10.30
CA ASP A 86 2.60 -10.20 8.95
C ASP A 86 2.65 -8.83 8.25
N PRO A 87 3.85 -8.33 7.90
CA PRO A 87 4.00 -7.03 7.24
C PRO A 87 3.56 -7.05 5.78
N ASP A 88 3.53 -8.24 5.15
CA ASP A 88 3.14 -8.43 3.76
C ASP A 88 1.63 -8.55 3.61
N ARG A 89 0.87 -8.29 4.68
CA ARG A 89 -0.59 -8.33 4.68
C ARG A 89 -1.19 -7.24 5.55
N PHE A 90 -2.29 -6.67 5.07
CA PHE A 90 -3.12 -5.81 5.89
C PHE A 90 -4.60 -5.98 5.57
N THR A 91 -5.43 -5.51 6.50
CA THR A 91 -6.87 -5.39 6.30
C THR A 91 -7.25 -3.95 6.01
N MET A 92 -8.08 -3.74 4.99
CA MET A 92 -8.66 -2.46 4.64
C MET A 92 -10.15 -2.48 4.94
N SER A 93 -10.56 -1.67 5.92
CA SER A 93 -11.95 -1.42 6.24
C SER A 93 -12.40 -0.06 5.71
N ILE A 94 -13.58 0.01 5.11
CA ILE A 94 -14.09 1.24 4.48
C ILE A 94 -15.31 1.77 5.24
N TYR A 95 -15.32 3.08 5.47
CA TYR A 95 -16.34 3.78 6.25
C TYR A 95 -16.82 5.05 5.55
N LYS A 96 -18.05 5.45 5.86
CA LYS A 96 -18.64 6.70 5.35
C LYS A 96 -18.18 7.93 6.14
N THR A 97 -17.89 7.76 7.44
CA THR A 97 -17.49 8.86 8.33
C THR A 97 -16.19 8.55 9.06
N LEU A 98 -15.48 9.60 9.48
CA LEU A 98 -14.26 9.46 10.28
C LEU A 98 -14.56 8.82 11.64
N GLU A 99 -15.64 9.24 12.29
CA GLU A 99 -16.02 8.71 13.59
C GLU A 99 -16.24 7.19 13.53
N ASP A 100 -16.93 6.71 12.49
CA ASP A 100 -17.15 5.29 12.26
C ASP A 100 -15.83 4.53 12.06
N ALA A 101 -14.88 5.12 11.31
CA ALA A 101 -13.55 4.54 11.10
C ALA A 101 -12.74 4.44 12.41
N LEU A 102 -12.78 5.48 13.26
CA LEU A 102 -12.08 5.50 14.54
C LEU A 102 -12.69 4.53 15.55
N LYS A 103 -14.02 4.44 15.61
CA LYS A 103 -14.76 3.54 16.50
C LYS A 103 -14.90 2.12 15.95
N LYS A 104 -14.50 1.88 14.69
CA LYS A 104 -14.64 0.60 13.96
C LYS A 104 -16.08 0.09 13.92
N GLN A 105 -17.03 0.96 13.58
CA GLN A 105 -18.46 0.65 13.53
C GLN A 105 -19.04 0.99 12.15
N ASN A 106 -20.20 0.43 11.79
CA ASN A 106 -20.90 0.72 10.53
C ASN A 106 -20.00 0.58 9.28
N GLU A 107 -19.17 -0.46 9.26
CA GLU A 107 -18.30 -0.78 8.13
C GLU A 107 -19.12 -0.99 6.86
N VAL A 108 -18.67 -0.39 5.76
CA VAL A 108 -19.26 -0.54 4.43
C VAL A 108 -18.70 -1.78 3.75
N LYS A 109 -17.38 -1.97 3.85
CA LYS A 109 -16.64 -3.02 3.17
C LYS A 109 -15.38 -3.38 3.94
N HIS A 110 -14.98 -4.64 3.86
CA HIS A 110 -13.76 -5.20 4.43
C HIS A 110 -13.03 -6.03 3.38
N VAL A 111 -11.74 -5.81 3.21
CA VAL A 111 -10.90 -6.54 2.25
C VAL A 111 -9.52 -6.78 2.85
N GLU A 112 -9.00 -8.00 2.70
CA GLU A 112 -7.60 -8.31 3.02
C GLU A 112 -6.75 -8.18 1.75
N TRP A 113 -5.59 -7.54 1.90
CA TRP A 113 -4.61 -7.32 0.83
C TRP A 113 -3.30 -7.95 1.22
N SER A 114 -2.62 -8.57 0.26
CA SER A 114 -1.31 -9.21 0.41
C SER A 114 -0.33 -8.65 -0.61
N ALA A 115 0.93 -8.51 -0.24
CA ALA A 115 1.97 -8.18 -1.20
C ALA A 115 2.04 -9.28 -2.28
N PRO A 116 2.37 -8.94 -3.54
CA PRO A 116 2.64 -9.95 -4.54
C PRO A 116 3.79 -10.85 -4.06
N PRO A 117 3.82 -12.14 -4.47
CA PRO A 117 4.96 -12.98 -4.17
C PRO A 117 6.23 -12.29 -4.71
N GLU A 118 7.27 -12.19 -3.88
CA GLU A 118 8.59 -11.80 -4.38
C GLU A 118 8.92 -12.77 -5.52
N GLU A 119 9.06 -12.25 -6.74
CA GLU A 119 9.57 -13.05 -7.84
C GLU A 119 10.99 -13.43 -7.44
N ASP A 120 11.18 -14.69 -7.05
CA ASP A 120 12.49 -15.29 -6.84
C ASP A 120 13.28 -15.01 -8.12
N GLU A 121 14.21 -14.04 -8.06
CA GLU A 121 15.13 -13.75 -9.15
C GLU A 121 15.96 -15.00 -9.35
N GLY A 122 15.44 -15.90 -10.19
CA GLY A 122 16.04 -17.20 -10.44
C GLY A 122 17.52 -17.03 -10.70
N GLU A 123 18.33 -17.68 -9.86
CA GLU A 123 19.77 -17.81 -10.05
C GLU A 123 20.03 -18.14 -11.53
N PRO A 124 20.94 -17.42 -12.23
CA PRO A 124 21.27 -17.80 -13.58
C PRO A 124 21.86 -19.21 -13.53
N GLU A 125 21.09 -20.22 -13.95
CA GLU A 125 21.57 -21.57 -14.18
C GLU A 125 22.72 -21.47 -15.18
N GLY A 126 23.95 -21.55 -14.66
CA GLY A 126 25.16 -21.57 -15.45
C GLY A 126 25.08 -22.75 -16.42
N GLU A 127 25.17 -22.44 -17.71
CA GLU A 127 25.33 -23.43 -18.78
C GLU A 127 26.56 -24.31 -18.46
N PRO A 128 26.43 -25.64 -18.36
CA PRO A 128 27.60 -26.49 -18.43
C PRO A 128 28.02 -26.61 -19.89
N GLU A 129 29.07 -25.90 -20.29
CA GLU A 129 29.85 -26.26 -21.47
C GLU A 129 30.67 -27.52 -21.15
N GLU A 130 30.27 -28.67 -21.70
CA GLU A 130 31.16 -29.81 -21.99
C GLU A 130 30.87 -30.42 -23.36
#